data_AF-A0A7S3BQN7-F1
#
_entry.id   AF-A0A7S3BQN7-F1
#
_cell.length_a   1.000
_cell.length_b   1.000
_cell.length_c   1.000
_cell.angle_alpha   90.00
_cell.angle_beta   90.00
_cell.angle_gamma   90.00
#
_symmetry.space_group_name_H-M   'P 1'
#
loop_
_entity.id
_entity.type
_entity.pdbx_description
1 polymer ?
#
loop_
_entity_poly.entity_id
_entity_poly.type
_entity_poly.pdbx_seq_one_letter_code
_entity_poly.pdbx_strand_id
1 'polypeptide(L)'
;AEHLLEPPAGATREPPKPVPITVPAQVAAEGEVVTGVRVGGEAEGVTEEQILLKSEGFEYVPTALRLGFPLMFKKLLGVQESTGETLDYRLRVYIYELMATPGLGLPITWNANGVETLLPPLHVVRSDGVPFTLQDWKCLTEFRDYLDETYVEPERVWHHTPLDFRKWIRIFVNGRCLDRTLAQPEAFPDLEPCLDRRFPLGMRVTAVGVSKAELNGRAGNITKYDPAKGRVGIEFAPPFGLLSLKAANISIAPEERAKRILDEIEKHGKKHSASLRGE
;
A
#
# COMPACT_ATOMS: atom_id res chain seq x y z
N ALA A 1 -10.31 17.93 7.42
CA ALA A 1 -9.22 17.75 8.40
C ALA A 1 -9.90 17.30 9.68
N GLU A 2 -10.05 15.98 9.83
CA GLU A 2 -10.59 15.40 11.05
C GLU A 2 -9.59 15.71 12.17
N HIS A 3 -10.07 16.39 13.21
CA HIS A 3 -9.33 16.55 14.44
C HIS A 3 -8.97 15.16 14.96
N LEU A 4 -7.69 14.80 14.79
CA LEU A 4 -7.01 13.83 15.62
C LEU A 4 -7.17 14.33 17.05
N LEU A 5 -8.11 13.72 17.77
CA LEU A 5 -8.28 13.91 19.21
C LEU A 5 -6.94 13.58 19.86
N GLU A 6 -6.16 14.60 20.18
CA GLU A 6 -5.03 14.44 21.09
C GLU A 6 -5.60 13.86 22.39
N PRO A 7 -5.08 12.71 22.86
CA PRO A 7 -5.51 12.17 24.14
C PRO A 7 -5.19 13.19 25.24
N PRO A 8 -6.02 13.28 26.29
CA PRO A 8 -5.80 14.22 27.38
C PRO A 8 -4.40 14.02 27.97
N ALA A 9 -3.66 15.13 28.10
CA ALA A 9 -2.32 15.16 28.66
C ALA A 9 -2.34 14.55 30.08
N GLY A 10 -1.57 13.48 30.30
CA GLY A 10 -1.37 12.90 31.63
C GLY A 10 -1.70 11.42 31.80
N ALA A 11 -2.21 10.72 30.78
CA ALA A 11 -2.33 9.26 30.85
C ALA A 11 -1.03 8.60 30.39
N THR A 12 -0.17 8.21 31.34
CA THR A 12 0.92 7.24 31.09
C THR A 12 0.28 5.90 30.73
N ARG A 13 0.01 5.70 29.44
CA ARG A 13 -0.39 4.38 28.95
C ARG A 13 0.81 3.47 29.12
N GLU A 14 0.69 2.47 29.99
CA GLU A 14 1.64 1.36 30.01
C GLU A 14 1.85 0.85 28.58
N PRO A 15 3.09 0.55 28.16
CA PRO A 15 3.33 0.03 26.83
C PRO A 15 2.48 -1.23 26.64
N PRO A 16 1.68 -1.31 25.55
CA PRO A 16 0.85 -2.47 25.29
C PRO A 16 1.76 -3.71 25.27
N LYS A 17 1.35 -4.75 25.99
CA LYS A 17 2.09 -6.01 26.02
C LYS A 17 2.33 -6.49 24.59
N PRO A 18 3.53 -7.01 24.28
CA PRO A 18 3.82 -7.54 22.95
C PRO A 18 2.76 -8.56 22.57
N VAL A 19 1.97 -8.26 21.53
CA VAL A 19 1.01 -9.22 20.99
C VAL A 19 1.85 -10.26 20.23
N PRO A 20 1.74 -11.55 20.55
CA PRO A 20 2.44 -12.59 19.81
C PRO A 20 2.10 -12.46 18.32
N ILE A 21 3.11 -12.28 17.48
CA ILE A 21 2.93 -12.27 16.03
C ILE A 21 2.59 -13.69 15.63
N THR A 22 1.30 -13.96 15.42
CA THR A 22 0.85 -15.24 14.90
C THR A 22 1.08 -15.18 13.40
N VAL A 23 2.04 -15.96 12.90
CA VAL A 23 2.22 -16.14 11.47
C VAL A 23 0.90 -16.71 10.94
N PRO A 24 0.24 -16.06 9.96
CA PRO A 24 -1.02 -16.57 9.45
C PRO A 24 -0.82 -17.99 8.93
N ALA A 25 -1.74 -18.89 9.25
CA ALA A 25 -1.73 -20.28 8.79
C ALA A 25 -1.97 -20.43 7.28
N GLN A 26 -2.04 -19.32 6.54
CA GLN A 26 -2.10 -19.35 5.08
C GLN A 26 -0.78 -19.91 4.55
N VAL A 27 -0.88 -21.15 4.06
CA VAL A 27 0.16 -21.83 3.31
C VAL A 27 0.58 -20.90 2.18
N ALA A 28 1.88 -20.64 2.10
CA ALA A 28 2.44 -19.85 1.01
C ALA A 28 1.87 -20.36 -0.32
N ALA A 29 1.58 -19.46 -1.27
CA ALA A 29 1.24 -19.79 -2.65
C ALA A 29 2.46 -20.39 -3.38
N GLU A 30 3.04 -21.44 -2.81
CA GLU A 30 4.29 -22.05 -3.22
C GLU A 30 4.13 -22.66 -4.62
N GLY A 31 5.09 -22.37 -5.48
CA GLY A 31 5.07 -22.77 -6.88
C GLY A 31 4.35 -21.77 -7.80
N GLU A 32 3.67 -20.75 -7.27
CA GLU A 32 3.03 -19.73 -8.08
C GLU A 32 4.02 -18.64 -8.53
N VAL A 33 3.85 -18.15 -9.74
CA VAL A 33 4.53 -16.95 -10.23
C VAL A 33 3.65 -15.77 -9.89
N VAL A 34 4.17 -14.85 -9.08
CA VAL A 34 3.43 -13.67 -8.60
C VAL A 34 4.17 -12.41 -8.98
N THR A 35 3.42 -11.32 -9.13
CA THR A 35 4.02 -9.98 -9.21
C THR A 35 4.56 -9.62 -7.84
N GLY A 36 5.86 -9.37 -7.77
CA GLY A 36 6.53 -8.78 -6.62
C GLY A 36 7.46 -7.66 -7.06
N VAL A 37 8.37 -7.31 -6.17
CA VAL A 37 9.32 -6.22 -6.37
C VAL A 37 10.74 -6.74 -6.17
N ARG A 38 11.65 -6.42 -7.08
CA ARG A 38 13.08 -6.55 -6.87
C ARG A 38 13.63 -5.23 -6.32
N VAL A 39 14.37 -5.30 -5.23
CA VAL A 39 15.07 -4.16 -4.63
C VAL A 39 16.56 -4.34 -4.91
N GLY A 40 17.17 -3.41 -5.63
CA GLY A 40 18.58 -3.39 -6.05
C GLY A 40 18.78 -2.85 -7.49
N GLY A 41 20.01 -2.47 -7.84
CA GLY A 41 20.39 -1.96 -9.17
C GLY A 41 20.62 -0.44 -9.24
N GLU A 42 21.03 0.08 -10.41
CA GLU A 42 21.24 1.53 -10.63
C GLU A 42 19.95 2.35 -10.84
N ALA A 43 20.08 3.68 -10.71
CA ALA A 43 19.13 4.80 -10.89
C ALA A 43 17.79 4.78 -10.11
N GLU A 44 17.03 3.69 -10.11
CA GLU A 44 15.71 3.62 -9.46
C GLU A 44 15.62 2.62 -8.30
N GLY A 45 16.61 1.72 -8.17
CA GLY A 45 16.81 0.83 -7.02
C GLY A 45 15.69 -0.17 -6.72
N VAL A 46 14.56 -0.11 -7.42
CA VAL A 46 13.36 -0.91 -7.17
C VAL A 46 12.57 -1.12 -8.47
N THR A 47 12.27 -2.36 -8.84
CA THR A 47 11.55 -2.73 -10.08
C THR A 47 10.46 -3.79 -9.82
N GLU A 48 9.37 -3.80 -10.59
CA GLU A 48 8.39 -4.91 -10.54
C GLU A 48 8.92 -6.11 -11.33
N GLU A 49 8.76 -7.31 -10.76
CA GLU A 49 9.18 -8.56 -11.40
C GLU A 49 8.17 -9.68 -11.17
N GLN A 50 8.16 -10.65 -12.09
CA GLN A 50 7.44 -11.91 -11.93
C GLN A 50 8.34 -12.88 -11.16
N ILE A 51 7.98 -13.17 -9.92
CA ILE A 51 8.80 -13.92 -8.98
C ILE A 51 8.12 -15.24 -8.67
N LEU A 52 8.87 -16.34 -8.86
CA LEU A 52 8.42 -17.67 -8.47
C LEU A 52 8.50 -17.81 -6.94
N LEU A 53 7.35 -17.94 -6.29
CA LEU A 53 7.26 -18.22 -4.86
C LEU A 53 7.80 -19.63 -4.59
N LYS A 54 8.84 -19.72 -3.79
CA LYS A 54 9.37 -20.97 -3.24
C LYS A 54 9.43 -20.81 -1.73
N SER A 55 9.14 -21.85 -0.96
CA SER A 55 9.28 -21.79 0.50
C SER A 55 10.73 -21.50 0.92
N GLU A 56 11.71 -21.91 0.12
CA GLU A 56 13.12 -21.77 0.44
C GLU A 56 13.69 -20.35 0.20
N GLY A 57 14.32 -19.81 1.24
CA GLY A 57 15.09 -18.57 1.21
C GLY A 57 14.29 -17.28 1.35
N PHE A 58 12.96 -17.38 1.45
CA PHE A 58 12.11 -16.25 1.86
C PHE A 58 11.98 -16.20 3.38
N GLU A 59 12.09 -15.01 3.93
CA GLU A 59 11.89 -14.72 5.35
C GLU A 59 10.76 -13.70 5.49
N TYR A 60 9.84 -13.95 6.42
CA TYR A 60 8.75 -13.02 6.70
C TYR A 60 9.26 -11.70 7.26
N VAL A 61 8.62 -10.62 6.82
CA VAL A 61 8.87 -9.26 7.31
C VAL A 61 8.00 -9.01 8.55
N PRO A 62 8.57 -8.99 9.77
CA PRO A 62 7.78 -8.93 11.00
C PRO A 62 6.90 -7.69 11.10
N THR A 63 7.40 -6.54 10.65
CA THR A 63 6.59 -5.31 10.65
C THR A 63 5.39 -5.45 9.72
N ALA A 64 5.57 -5.92 8.48
CA ALA A 64 4.46 -6.08 7.54
C ALA A 64 3.37 -7.01 8.08
N LEU A 65 3.78 -8.15 8.68
CA LEU A 65 2.86 -9.07 9.35
C LEU A 65 2.02 -8.36 10.41
N ARG A 66 2.65 -7.50 11.21
CA ARG A 66 1.96 -6.70 12.23
C ARG A 66 1.01 -5.65 11.64
N LEU A 67 1.34 -5.09 10.47
CA LEU A 67 0.45 -4.19 9.73
C LEU A 67 -0.71 -4.94 9.04
N GLY A 68 -0.69 -6.27 9.06
CA GLY A 68 -1.80 -7.12 8.64
C GLY A 68 -1.65 -7.73 7.24
N PHE A 69 -0.44 -7.78 6.67
CA PHE A 69 -0.19 -8.44 5.39
C PHE A 69 1.10 -9.26 5.40
N PRO A 70 1.15 -10.42 4.71
CA PRO A 70 2.22 -11.38 4.90
C PRO A 70 3.36 -11.19 3.89
N LEU A 71 4.10 -10.08 4.01
CA LEU A 71 5.26 -9.76 3.19
C LEU A 71 6.46 -10.65 3.54
N MET A 72 7.24 -11.03 2.53
CA MET A 72 8.48 -11.79 2.67
C MET A 72 9.59 -11.18 1.84
N PHE A 73 10.82 -11.27 2.32
CA PHE A 73 12.04 -10.91 1.61
C PHE A 73 12.88 -12.15 1.32
N LYS A 74 13.51 -12.19 0.14
CA LYS A 74 14.54 -13.18 -0.20
C LYS A 74 15.78 -12.48 -0.71
N LYS A 75 16.91 -12.79 -0.10
CA LYS A 75 18.23 -12.32 -0.56
C LYS A 75 18.60 -13.02 -1.85
N LEU A 76 18.99 -12.24 -2.86
CA LEU A 76 19.52 -12.74 -4.13
C LEU A 76 21.04 -12.84 -4.01
N LEU A 77 21.50 -13.96 -3.46
CA LEU A 77 22.93 -14.25 -3.43
C LEU A 77 23.38 -14.56 -4.86
N GLY A 78 24.33 -13.76 -5.38
CA GLY A 78 24.87 -13.95 -6.72
C GLY A 78 25.50 -15.33 -6.89
N VAL A 79 25.34 -15.92 -8.08
CA VAL A 79 26.01 -17.18 -8.45
C VAL A 79 27.51 -16.94 -8.74
N GLN A 80 27.94 -15.69 -9.00
CA GLN A 80 29.34 -15.30 -9.18
C GLN A 80 29.54 -13.82 -8.79
N GLU A 81 30.71 -13.50 -8.23
CA GLU A 81 31.14 -12.22 -7.64
C GLU A 81 31.20 -11.01 -8.60
N SER A 82 30.76 -11.12 -9.86
CA SER A 82 31.09 -10.14 -10.91
C SER A 82 30.04 -9.06 -11.21
N THR A 83 28.84 -9.12 -10.62
CA THR A 83 27.82 -8.05 -10.77
C THR A 83 27.37 -7.53 -9.42
N GLY A 84 28.29 -7.31 -8.48
CA GLY A 84 28.03 -6.90 -7.09
C GLY A 84 27.14 -5.67 -6.97
N GLU A 85 25.83 -5.87 -7.14
CA GLU A 85 24.80 -4.89 -6.94
C GLU A 85 24.52 -4.85 -5.45
N THR A 86 24.87 -3.73 -4.85
CA THR A 86 24.74 -3.53 -3.42
C THR A 86 23.66 -2.50 -3.21
N LEU A 87 22.73 -2.77 -2.31
CA LEU A 87 21.68 -1.81 -2.00
C LEU A 87 22.30 -0.51 -1.51
N ASP A 88 21.74 0.62 -1.94
CA ASP A 88 22.13 1.91 -1.39
C ASP A 88 21.82 1.97 0.11
N TYR A 89 22.50 2.90 0.79
CA TYR A 89 22.38 3.06 2.24
C TYR A 89 20.93 3.25 2.69
N ARG A 90 20.15 4.07 1.97
CA ARG A 90 18.79 4.43 2.35
C ARG A 90 17.85 3.24 2.23
N LEU A 91 17.89 2.49 1.12
CA LEU A 91 17.13 1.25 0.94
C LEU A 91 17.48 0.23 2.02
N ARG A 92 18.77 0.08 2.33
CA ARG A 92 19.23 -0.83 3.39
C ARG A 92 18.66 -0.47 4.76
N VAL A 93 18.67 0.81 5.13
CA VAL A 93 18.09 1.27 6.40
C VAL A 93 16.61 0.91 6.47
N TYR A 94 15.84 1.21 5.42
CA TYR A 94 14.41 0.83 5.38
C TYR A 94 14.19 -0.67 5.51
N ILE A 95 15.01 -1.50 4.85
CA ILE A 95 14.90 -2.96 4.97
C ILE A 95 15.18 -3.41 6.40
N TYR A 96 16.21 -2.88 7.04
CA TYR A 96 16.51 -3.20 8.43
C TYR A 96 15.37 -2.80 9.36
N GLU A 97 14.77 -1.63 9.17
CA GLU A 97 13.61 -1.19 9.97
C GLU A 97 12.37 -2.06 9.73
N LEU A 98 12.14 -2.54 8.51
CA LEU A 98 11.05 -3.46 8.20
C LEU A 98 11.27 -4.83 8.85
N MET A 99 12.51 -5.31 8.88
CA MET A 99 12.90 -6.58 9.48
C MET A 99 13.02 -6.54 11.00
N ALA A 100 13.22 -5.35 11.59
CA ALA A 100 13.36 -5.18 13.03
C ALA A 100 12.08 -5.60 13.77
N THR A 101 12.26 -6.44 14.79
CA THR A 101 11.18 -6.87 15.67
C THR A 101 11.16 -5.99 16.94
N PRO A 102 10.02 -5.42 17.31
CA PRO A 102 9.87 -4.64 18.54
C PRO A 102 10.46 -5.34 19.77
N GLY A 103 11.41 -4.68 20.43
CA GLY A 103 12.07 -5.19 21.64
C GLY A 103 13.07 -6.33 21.43
N LEU A 104 13.19 -6.87 20.21
CA LEU A 104 14.11 -7.97 19.87
C LEU A 104 15.19 -7.57 18.87
N GLY A 105 15.04 -6.42 18.20
CA GLY A 105 15.99 -5.93 17.21
C GLY A 105 15.90 -6.68 15.88
N LEU A 106 17.00 -6.67 15.12
CA LEU A 106 17.07 -7.39 13.84
C LEU A 106 17.13 -8.91 14.05
N PRO A 107 16.43 -9.71 13.23
CA PRO A 107 16.61 -11.15 13.20
C PRO A 107 18.10 -11.50 12.97
N ILE A 108 18.57 -12.59 13.58
CA ILE A 108 19.99 -13.01 13.48
C ILE A 108 20.44 -13.15 12.02
N THR A 109 19.56 -13.64 11.14
CA THR A 109 19.78 -13.78 9.69
C THR A 109 20.01 -12.45 8.98
N TRP A 110 19.54 -11.34 9.55
CA TRP A 110 19.70 -9.97 9.06
C TRP A 110 20.70 -9.15 9.87
N ASN A 111 21.20 -9.71 10.97
CA ASN A 111 22.24 -9.11 11.78
C ASN A 111 23.58 -9.30 11.09
N ALA A 112 23.89 -8.39 10.17
CA ALA A 112 25.17 -8.38 9.49
C ALA A 112 26.23 -7.87 10.48
N ASN A 113 27.04 -8.77 11.04
CA ASN A 113 28.07 -8.49 12.05
C ASN A 113 29.26 -7.67 11.51
N GLY A 114 29.00 -6.53 10.86
CA GLY A 114 30.02 -5.61 10.36
C GLY A 114 29.38 -4.33 9.84
N VAL A 115 29.91 -3.19 10.28
CA VAL A 115 29.49 -1.81 9.96
C VAL A 115 29.45 -1.52 8.43
N GLU A 116 30.04 -2.39 7.62
CA GLU A 116 30.19 -2.22 6.17
C GLU A 116 29.54 -3.33 5.34
N THR A 117 28.76 -4.23 5.95
CA THR A 117 28.18 -5.34 5.19
C THR A 117 27.07 -4.83 4.27
N LEU A 118 27.24 -5.04 2.98
CA LEU A 118 26.30 -4.65 1.95
C LEU A 118 25.19 -5.71 1.88
N LEU A 119 23.93 -5.26 1.82
CA LEU A 119 22.83 -6.17 1.52
C LEU A 119 22.84 -6.46 0.01
N PRO A 120 22.72 -7.73 -0.40
CA PRO A 120 22.53 -8.07 -1.80
C PRO A 120 21.14 -7.59 -2.26
N PRO A 121 20.87 -7.61 -3.57
CA PRO A 121 19.53 -7.34 -4.08
C PRO A 121 18.52 -8.31 -3.47
N LEU A 122 17.28 -7.89 -3.34
CA LEU A 122 16.22 -8.66 -2.71
C LEU A 122 15.06 -8.88 -3.68
N HIS A 123 14.40 -10.02 -3.54
CA HIS A 123 13.02 -10.21 -3.97
C HIS A 123 12.08 -9.93 -2.80
N VAL A 124 11.01 -9.21 -3.08
CA VAL A 124 9.97 -8.83 -2.14
C VAL A 124 8.63 -9.27 -2.69
N VAL A 125 7.91 -10.10 -1.93
CA VAL A 125 6.65 -10.72 -2.36
C VAL A 125 5.71 -10.87 -1.17
N ARG A 126 4.42 -11.09 -1.42
CA ARG A 126 3.50 -11.55 -0.38
C ARG A 126 3.34 -13.06 -0.46
N SER A 127 3.32 -13.72 0.70
CA SER A 127 3.17 -15.18 0.78
C SER A 127 1.77 -15.67 0.40
N ASP A 128 0.76 -14.81 0.48
CA ASP A 128 -0.64 -15.12 0.15
C ASP A 128 -0.95 -15.09 -1.35
N GLY A 129 0.07 -14.89 -2.19
CA GLY A 129 -0.06 -14.84 -3.65
C GLY A 129 -0.65 -13.53 -4.18
N VAL A 130 -1.03 -12.60 -3.31
CA VAL A 130 -1.52 -11.28 -3.74
C VAL A 130 -0.34 -10.48 -4.32
N PRO A 131 -0.51 -9.80 -5.47
CA PRO A 131 0.52 -8.94 -6.04
C PRO A 131 1.06 -7.92 -5.04
N PHE A 132 2.37 -7.70 -5.08
CA PHE A 132 3.05 -6.62 -4.41
C PHE A 132 3.72 -5.74 -5.47
N THR A 133 3.17 -4.56 -5.68
CA THR A 133 3.53 -3.63 -6.76
C THR A 133 4.50 -2.55 -6.30
N LEU A 134 5.03 -1.76 -7.24
CA LEU A 134 5.84 -0.58 -6.93
C LEU A 134 5.07 0.46 -6.12
N GLN A 135 3.75 0.58 -6.32
CA GLN A 135 2.94 1.51 -5.52
C GLN A 135 2.78 1.01 -4.08
N ASP A 136 2.70 -0.30 -3.86
CA ASP A 136 2.68 -0.90 -2.52
C ASP A 136 4.01 -0.65 -1.79
N TRP A 137 5.12 -0.86 -2.48
CA TRP A 137 6.45 -0.54 -1.95
C TRP A 137 6.57 0.93 -1.57
N LYS A 138 6.21 1.86 -2.48
CA LYS A 138 6.23 3.31 -2.21
C LYS A 138 5.32 3.69 -1.04
N CYS A 139 4.13 3.10 -0.96
CA CYS A 139 3.20 3.33 0.15
C CYS A 139 3.81 2.88 1.49
N LEU A 140 4.49 1.73 1.50
CA LEU A 140 5.15 1.18 2.68
C LEU A 140 6.37 2.01 3.11
N THR A 141 7.21 2.47 2.16
CA THR A 141 8.37 3.31 2.48
C THR A 141 7.96 4.70 2.96
N GLU A 142 7.00 5.35 2.29
CA GLU A 142 6.51 6.66 2.73
C GLU A 142 5.73 6.56 4.05
N PHE A 143 5.12 5.41 4.35
CA PHE A 143 4.56 5.19 5.67
C PHE A 143 5.65 5.32 6.74
N ARG A 144 6.84 4.75 6.50
CA ARG A 144 7.96 4.86 7.45
C ARG A 144 8.44 6.29 7.61
N ASP A 145 8.66 7.00 6.52
CA ASP A 145 9.03 8.41 6.56
C ASP A 145 8.00 9.24 7.34
N TYR A 146 6.70 8.99 7.11
CA TYR A 146 5.62 9.63 7.87
C TYR A 146 5.68 9.32 9.38
N LEU A 147 6.05 8.10 9.75
CA LEU A 147 6.18 7.72 11.15
C LEU A 147 7.34 8.45 11.82
N ASP A 148 8.48 8.55 11.15
CA ASP A 148 9.66 9.23 11.68
C ASP A 148 9.44 10.75 11.84
N GLU A 149 8.71 11.37 10.91
CA GLU A 149 8.39 12.80 10.97
C GLU A 149 7.30 13.13 12.00
N THR A 150 6.28 12.29 12.12
CA THR A 150 5.09 12.59 12.95
C THR A 150 5.29 12.19 14.41
N TYR A 151 6.09 11.16 14.69
CA TYR A 151 6.26 10.62 16.03
C TYR A 151 7.65 10.93 16.57
N VAL A 152 7.74 12.02 17.33
CA VAL A 152 8.98 12.49 17.97
C VAL A 152 9.46 11.57 19.11
N GLU A 153 8.59 10.69 19.63
CA GLU A 153 8.93 9.73 20.68
C GLU A 153 9.21 8.33 20.09
N PRO A 154 10.44 7.79 20.20
CA PRO A 154 10.83 6.46 19.72
C PRO A 154 9.93 5.32 20.22
N GLU A 155 9.25 5.56 21.33
CA GLU A 155 8.36 4.60 22.00
C GLU A 155 7.05 4.38 21.23
N ARG A 156 6.64 5.32 20.37
CA ARG A 156 5.36 5.25 19.63
C ARG A 156 5.43 4.54 18.28
N VAL A 157 6.63 4.32 17.74
CA VAL A 157 6.88 3.54 16.51
C VAL A 157 6.37 2.10 16.65
N TRP A 158 6.24 1.62 17.88
CA TRP A 158 5.73 0.28 18.21
C TRP A 158 4.22 0.20 18.39
N HIS A 159 3.46 1.26 18.11
CA HIS A 159 2.01 1.30 18.32
C HIS A 159 1.18 1.22 17.04
N HIS A 160 1.81 1.09 15.88
CA HIS A 160 1.05 1.03 14.64
C HIS A 160 0.25 -0.27 14.57
N THR A 161 -1.05 -0.06 14.43
CA THR A 161 -2.03 -1.12 14.24
C THR A 161 -2.32 -1.29 12.75
N PRO A 162 -2.89 -2.45 12.33
CA PRO A 162 -3.45 -2.58 10.99
C PRO A 162 -4.43 -1.45 10.64
N LEU A 163 -5.13 -0.88 11.63
CA LEU A 163 -6.04 0.24 11.42
C LEU A 163 -5.30 1.53 11.04
N ASP A 164 -4.18 1.83 11.69
CA ASP A 164 -3.39 3.02 11.38
C ASP A 164 -2.76 2.92 9.99
N PHE A 165 -2.29 1.74 9.60
CA PHE A 165 -1.79 1.51 8.26
C PHE A 165 -2.89 1.65 7.20
N ARG A 166 -4.10 1.14 7.44
CA ARG A 166 -5.25 1.36 6.55
C ARG A 166 -5.59 2.84 6.39
N LYS A 167 -5.54 3.63 7.48
CA LYS A 167 -5.70 5.09 7.41
C LYS A 167 -4.61 5.73 6.55
N TRP A 168 -3.35 5.30 6.73
CA TRP A 168 -2.25 5.76 5.91
C TRP A 168 -2.44 5.42 4.42
N ILE A 169 -2.79 4.17 4.08
CA ILE A 169 -3.08 3.77 2.70
C ILE A 169 -4.11 4.72 2.07
N ARG A 170 -5.18 5.05 2.81
CA ARG A 170 -6.18 6.02 2.35
C ARG A 170 -5.60 7.41 2.10
N ILE A 171 -4.73 7.92 2.97
CA ILE A 171 -4.04 9.22 2.79
C ILE A 171 -3.14 9.16 1.55
N PHE A 172 -2.29 8.14 1.46
CA PHE A 172 -1.38 7.91 0.34
C PHE A 172 -2.13 7.83 -0.99
N VAL A 173 -3.13 6.95 -1.10
CA VAL A 173 -3.93 6.78 -2.33
C VAL A 173 -4.68 8.07 -2.66
N ASN A 174 -5.19 8.81 -1.68
CA ASN A 174 -5.82 10.10 -1.94
C ASN A 174 -4.84 11.11 -2.55
N GLY A 175 -3.60 11.20 -2.03
CA GLY A 175 -2.54 12.01 -2.63
C GLY A 175 -2.22 11.57 -4.06
N ARG A 176 -2.08 10.27 -4.30
CA ARG A 176 -1.85 9.70 -5.64
C ARG A 176 -3.02 9.91 -6.60
N CYS A 177 -4.25 10.02 -6.10
CA CYS A 177 -5.41 10.35 -6.94
C CYS A 177 -5.39 11.79 -7.48
N LEU A 178 -4.62 12.69 -6.87
CA LEU A 178 -4.40 14.05 -7.35
C LEU A 178 -3.33 14.14 -8.44
N ASP A 179 -2.52 13.09 -8.60
CA ASP A 179 -1.56 12.98 -9.70
C ASP A 179 -2.30 12.75 -11.02
N ARG A 180 -2.18 13.72 -11.93
CA ARG A 180 -2.83 13.74 -13.23
C ARG A 180 -2.15 12.82 -14.25
N THR A 181 -0.98 12.30 -13.94
CA THR A 181 -0.24 11.38 -14.81
C THR A 181 -0.57 9.92 -14.50
N LEU A 182 -1.10 9.63 -13.30
CA LEU A 182 -1.31 8.28 -12.82
C LEU A 182 -2.71 7.78 -13.17
N ALA A 183 -2.81 6.82 -14.10
CA ALA A 183 -4.09 6.26 -14.53
C ALA A 183 -4.84 5.57 -13.39
N GLN A 184 -4.17 4.67 -12.68
CA GLN A 184 -4.74 3.84 -11.62
C GLN A 184 -3.89 3.96 -10.34
N PRO A 185 -4.15 4.98 -9.50
CA PRO A 185 -3.58 5.06 -8.17
C PRO A 185 -4.12 3.92 -7.31
N GLU A 186 -3.24 3.07 -6.79
CA GLU A 186 -3.59 1.90 -6.02
C GLU A 186 -2.43 1.49 -5.12
N ALA A 187 -2.73 1.23 -3.85
CA ALA A 187 -1.81 0.58 -2.93
C ALA A 187 -2.64 -0.27 -1.96
N PHE A 188 -2.23 -1.51 -1.74
CA PHE A 188 -2.85 -2.51 -0.87
C PHE A 188 -4.38 -2.57 -1.02
N PRO A 189 -4.91 -2.81 -2.23
CA PRO A 189 -6.35 -2.73 -2.49
C PRO A 189 -7.18 -3.78 -1.74
N ASP A 190 -6.55 -4.87 -1.29
CA ASP A 190 -7.16 -5.87 -0.43
C ASP A 190 -7.26 -5.42 1.04
N LEU A 191 -6.38 -4.52 1.49
CA LEU A 191 -6.44 -3.94 2.83
C LEU A 191 -7.35 -2.71 2.88
N GLU A 192 -7.23 -1.81 1.90
CA GLU A 192 -7.99 -0.57 1.83
C GLU A 192 -8.25 -0.18 0.35
N PRO A 193 -9.38 -0.61 -0.24
CA PRO A 193 -9.67 -0.44 -1.67
C PRO A 193 -9.71 1.01 -2.17
N CYS A 194 -10.00 1.97 -1.29
CA CYS A 194 -10.12 3.41 -1.61
C CYS A 194 -11.04 3.73 -2.80
N LEU A 195 -12.12 2.97 -3.01
CA LEU A 195 -12.98 3.10 -4.19
C LEU A 195 -13.56 4.51 -4.33
N ASP A 196 -13.86 5.17 -3.21
CA ASP A 196 -14.40 6.54 -3.18
C ASP A 196 -13.43 7.59 -3.73
N ARG A 197 -12.12 7.35 -3.62
CA ARG A 197 -11.08 8.25 -4.12
C ARG A 197 -10.68 7.90 -5.55
N ARG A 198 -10.52 6.61 -5.84
CA ARG A 198 -10.15 6.11 -7.17
C ARG A 198 -11.25 6.34 -8.20
N PHE A 199 -12.51 6.25 -7.77
CA PHE A 199 -13.69 6.28 -8.63
C PHE A 199 -14.81 7.15 -8.02
N PRO A 200 -14.67 8.49 -7.94
CA PRO A 200 -15.67 9.34 -7.29
C PRO A 200 -17.08 9.20 -7.87
N LEU A 201 -18.12 9.33 -7.04
CA LEU A 201 -19.52 9.19 -7.48
C LEU A 201 -19.89 10.23 -8.54
N GLY A 202 -20.67 9.79 -9.52
CA GLY A 202 -21.12 10.61 -10.65
C GLY A 202 -20.07 10.81 -11.75
N MET A 203 -18.84 10.33 -11.56
CA MET A 203 -17.81 10.37 -12.60
C MET A 203 -18.15 9.44 -13.77
N ARG A 204 -17.83 9.91 -14.98
CA ARG A 204 -17.91 9.10 -16.19
C ARG A 204 -16.66 8.23 -16.29
N VAL A 205 -16.85 6.95 -16.57
CA VAL A 205 -15.77 5.95 -16.69
C VAL A 205 -16.01 5.05 -17.87
N THR A 206 -14.96 4.41 -18.34
CA THR A 206 -14.99 3.46 -19.46
C THR A 206 -14.70 2.06 -18.95
N ALA A 207 -15.53 1.09 -19.33
CA ALA A 207 -15.25 -0.32 -19.02
C ALA A 207 -14.12 -0.86 -19.91
N VAL A 208 -13.19 -1.58 -19.30
CA VAL A 208 -12.03 -2.18 -19.97
C VAL A 208 -11.80 -3.59 -19.45
N GLY A 209 -11.31 -4.50 -20.31
CA GLY A 209 -11.00 -5.89 -19.91
C GLY A 209 -12.17 -6.66 -19.30
N VAL A 210 -13.42 -6.28 -19.57
CA VAL A 210 -14.60 -7.03 -19.09
C VAL A 210 -14.88 -8.22 -20.00
N SER A 211 -15.38 -9.32 -19.42
CA SER A 211 -15.70 -10.55 -20.15
C SER A 211 -16.82 -10.37 -21.18
N LYS A 212 -17.77 -9.46 -20.92
CA LYS A 212 -18.78 -9.05 -21.89
C LYS A 212 -18.15 -8.06 -22.87
N ALA A 213 -17.63 -8.57 -23.99
CA ALA A 213 -16.87 -7.79 -24.96
C ALA A 213 -17.58 -6.50 -25.44
N GLU A 214 -18.91 -6.53 -25.56
CA GLU A 214 -19.74 -5.39 -25.98
C GLU A 214 -19.66 -4.18 -25.05
N LEU A 215 -19.25 -4.37 -23.80
CA LEU A 215 -19.08 -3.30 -22.81
C LEU A 215 -17.70 -2.65 -22.89
N ASN A 216 -16.69 -3.32 -23.44
CA ASN A 216 -15.34 -2.75 -23.53
C ASN A 216 -15.37 -1.49 -24.40
N GLY A 217 -14.83 -0.39 -23.88
CA GLY A 217 -14.86 0.92 -24.52
C GLY A 217 -16.17 1.69 -24.31
N ARG A 218 -17.20 1.10 -23.68
CA ARG A 218 -18.43 1.84 -23.35
C ARG A 218 -18.24 2.68 -22.11
N ALA A 219 -18.79 3.88 -22.17
CA ALA A 219 -18.84 4.79 -21.03
C ALA A 219 -20.10 4.58 -20.19
N GLY A 220 -19.96 4.72 -18.87
CA GLY A 220 -21.03 4.75 -17.89
C GLY A 220 -20.71 5.70 -16.75
N ASN A 221 -21.66 5.91 -15.84
CA ASN A 221 -21.47 6.78 -14.68
C ASN A 221 -21.40 5.97 -13.40
N ILE A 222 -20.48 6.31 -12.51
CA ILE A 222 -20.37 5.65 -11.20
C ILE A 222 -21.55 6.06 -10.31
N THR A 223 -22.28 5.09 -9.77
CA THR A 223 -23.48 5.34 -8.95
C THR A 223 -23.37 4.84 -7.52
N LYS A 224 -22.62 3.76 -7.27
CA LYS A 224 -22.46 3.18 -5.93
C LYS A 224 -21.18 2.35 -5.82
N TYR A 225 -20.81 1.99 -4.60
CA TYR A 225 -19.71 1.06 -4.31
C TYR A 225 -20.24 -0.22 -3.68
N ASP A 226 -19.51 -1.31 -3.89
CA ASP A 226 -19.62 -2.55 -3.13
C ASP A 226 -18.25 -2.82 -2.47
N PRO A 227 -17.97 -2.20 -1.29
CA PRO A 227 -16.69 -2.32 -0.62
C PRO A 227 -16.36 -3.75 -0.22
N ALA A 228 -17.38 -4.53 0.15
CA ALA A 228 -17.22 -5.93 0.56
C ALA A 228 -16.63 -6.80 -0.55
N LYS A 229 -16.92 -6.47 -1.82
CA LYS A 229 -16.38 -7.17 -2.99
C LYS A 229 -15.28 -6.39 -3.73
N GLY A 230 -14.91 -5.20 -3.25
CA GLY A 230 -13.99 -4.30 -3.93
C GLY A 230 -14.48 -3.90 -5.35
N ARG A 231 -15.79 -3.72 -5.53
CA ARG A 231 -16.40 -3.43 -6.85
C ARG A 231 -17.08 -2.07 -6.90
N VAL A 232 -17.18 -1.53 -8.11
CA VAL A 232 -17.84 -0.25 -8.40
C VAL A 232 -19.09 -0.49 -9.24
N GLY A 233 -20.21 0.07 -8.82
CA GLY A 233 -21.47 0.08 -9.55
C GLY A 233 -21.49 1.21 -10.58
N ILE A 234 -21.64 0.85 -11.85
CA ILE A 234 -21.62 1.76 -13.00
C ILE A 234 -22.94 1.61 -13.77
N GLU A 235 -23.62 2.73 -13.98
CA GLU A 235 -24.81 2.81 -14.82
C GLU A 235 -24.41 3.05 -16.27
N PHE A 236 -24.69 2.07 -17.13
CA PHE A 236 -24.51 2.18 -18.57
C PHE A 236 -25.84 2.52 -19.25
N ALA A 237 -25.76 3.16 -20.42
CA ALA A 237 -26.95 3.37 -21.24
C ALA A 237 -27.63 2.04 -21.61
N PRO A 238 -28.95 2.05 -21.92
CA PRO A 238 -29.64 0.86 -22.41
C PRO A 238 -28.90 0.20 -23.59
N PRO A 239 -28.89 -1.14 -23.67
CA PRO A 239 -29.66 -2.09 -22.87
C PRO A 239 -28.97 -2.59 -21.57
N PHE A 240 -27.81 -2.06 -21.19
CA PHE A 240 -26.95 -2.70 -20.16
C PHE A 240 -27.32 -2.36 -18.71
N GLY A 241 -27.76 -1.12 -18.44
CA GLY A 241 -28.15 -0.66 -17.11
C GLY A 241 -27.02 -0.70 -16.08
N LEU A 242 -27.38 -0.91 -14.80
CA LEU A 242 -26.46 -0.95 -13.67
C LEU A 242 -25.64 -2.25 -13.62
N LEU A 243 -24.31 -2.14 -13.69
CA LEU A 243 -23.38 -3.27 -13.57
C LEU A 243 -22.33 -3.03 -12.49
N SER A 244 -21.89 -4.11 -11.83
CA SER A 244 -20.85 -4.07 -10.79
C SER A 244 -19.53 -4.62 -11.33
N LEU A 245 -18.56 -3.74 -11.55
CA LEU A 245 -17.26 -4.05 -12.16
C LEU A 245 -16.13 -4.04 -11.13
N LYS A 246 -15.07 -4.83 -11.38
CA LYS A 246 -13.82 -4.79 -10.61
C LYS A 246 -13.08 -3.47 -10.91
N ALA A 247 -12.35 -2.93 -9.94
CA ALA A 247 -11.53 -1.72 -10.11
C ALA A 247 -10.59 -1.79 -11.33
N ALA A 248 -9.90 -2.92 -11.52
CA ALA A 248 -9.00 -3.15 -12.65
C ALA A 248 -9.69 -3.07 -14.03
N ASN A 249 -11.02 -3.22 -14.07
CA ASN A 249 -11.81 -3.22 -15.31
C ASN A 249 -12.45 -1.85 -15.59
N ILE A 250 -11.96 -0.79 -14.95
CA ILE A 250 -12.49 0.56 -15.05
C ILE A 250 -11.34 1.50 -15.40
N SER A 251 -11.55 2.29 -16.45
CA SER A 251 -10.67 3.37 -16.85
C SER A 251 -11.35 4.72 -16.56
N ILE A 252 -10.61 5.63 -15.94
CA ILE A 252 -11.04 6.98 -15.60
C ILE A 252 -9.97 7.97 -16.04
N ALA A 253 -10.37 9.13 -16.56
CA ALA A 253 -9.44 10.19 -16.93
C ALA A 253 -8.80 10.77 -15.65
N PRO A 254 -7.46 10.69 -15.46
CA PRO A 254 -6.81 11.14 -14.23
C PRO A 254 -7.03 12.62 -13.92
N GLU A 255 -7.04 13.47 -14.96
CA GLU A 255 -7.29 14.90 -14.82
C GLU A 255 -8.68 15.20 -14.26
N GLU A 256 -9.70 14.53 -14.79
CA GLU A 256 -11.08 14.72 -14.35
C GLU A 256 -11.28 14.19 -12.93
N ARG A 257 -10.66 13.04 -12.59
CA ARG A 257 -10.65 12.51 -11.22
C ARG A 257 -10.02 13.50 -10.24
N ALA A 258 -8.82 13.99 -10.54
CA ALA A 258 -8.11 14.94 -9.69
C ALA A 258 -8.93 16.23 -9.49
N LYS A 259 -9.49 16.78 -10.58
CA LYS A 259 -10.36 17.95 -10.52
C LYS A 259 -11.57 17.70 -9.61
N ARG A 260 -12.24 16.56 -9.74
CA ARG A 260 -13.40 16.22 -8.92
C ARG A 260 -13.07 16.15 -7.43
N ILE A 261 -11.94 15.55 -7.08
CA ILE A 261 -11.48 15.44 -5.69
C ILE A 261 -11.20 16.84 -5.11
N LEU A 262 -10.52 17.71 -5.89
CA LEU A 262 -10.24 19.09 -5.46
C LEU A 262 -11.52 19.90 -5.24
N ASP A 263 -12.50 19.80 -6.15
CA ASP A 263 -13.81 20.46 -6.02
C ASP A 263 -14.53 20.00 -4.73
N GLU A 264 -14.43 18.72 -4.38
CA GLU A 264 -15.00 18.17 -3.16
C GLU A 264 -14.29 18.69 -1.91
N ILE A 265 -12.96 18.74 -1.91
CA ILE A 265 -12.17 19.30 -0.80
C ILE A 265 -12.53 20.77 -0.57
N GLU A 266 -12.62 21.57 -1.64
CA GLU A 266 -12.97 22.99 -1.53
C GLU A 266 -14.38 23.18 -0.96
N LYS A 267 -15.36 22.38 -1.43
CA LYS A 267 -16.74 22.42 -0.91
C LYS A 267 -16.82 22.08 0.56
N HIS A 268 -16.08 21.07 1.03
CA HIS A 268 -16.07 20.70 2.44
C HIS A 268 -15.35 21.74 3.31
N GLY A 269 -14.26 22.33 2.81
CA GLY A 269 -13.55 23.43 3.49
C GLY A 269 -14.44 24.65 3.72
N LYS A 270 -15.20 25.07 2.70
CA LYS A 270 -16.15 26.19 2.80
C LYS A 270 -17.23 25.94 3.84
N LYS A 271 -17.84 24.75 3.85
CA LYS A 271 -18.88 24.38 4.85
C LYS A 271 -18.36 24.46 6.28
N HIS A 272 -17.15 23.95 6.53
CA HIS A 272 -16.54 24.00 7.86
C HIS A 272 -16.25 25.43 8.30
N SER A 273 -15.77 26.29 7.38
CA SER A 273 -15.51 27.71 7.66
C SER A 273 -16.78 28.54 7.90
N ALA A 274 -17.91 28.15 7.32
CA ALA A 274 -19.20 28.79 7.53
C ALA A 274 -19.81 28.40 8.88
N SER A 275 -19.66 27.13 9.29
CA SER A 275 -20.10 26.63 10.59
C SER A 275 -19.39 27.32 11.77
N LEU A 276 -18.12 27.72 11.60
CA LEU A 276 -17.32 28.38 12.64
C LEU A 276 -17.59 29.89 12.75
N ARG A 277 -18.31 30.51 11.80
CA ARG A 277 -18.64 31.96 11.82
C ARG A 277 -20.09 32.23 12.25
N GLY A 278 -20.84 31.19 12.62
CA GLY A 278 -22.27 31.24 12.91
C GLY A 278 -22.63 31.11 14.39
N GLU A 279 -21.71 31.42 15.31
CA GLU A 279 -21.94 31.50 16.77
C GLU A 279 -21.68 32.91 17.29
#